data_AF-A0A1A6C5H5-F1
#
_entry.id   AF-A0A1A6C5H5-F1
#
_cell.length_a   1.000
_cell.length_b   1.000
_cell.length_c   1.000
_cell.angle_alpha   90.00
_cell.angle_beta   90.00
_cell.angle_gamma   90.00
#
_symmetry.space_group_name_H-M   'P 1'
#
loop_
_entity.id
_entity.type
_entity.pdbx_description
1 polymer ?
#
loop_
_entity_poly.entity_id
_entity_poly.type
_entity_poly.pdbx_seq_one_letter_code
_entity_poly.pdbx_strand_id
1 'polypeptide(L)'
;MSTRRADRLKPVQLQAARNAEAAAIQLAELSRAVEAARVRLSELRDWEQEYAQRMQEGTMNMGDLLDYRLFLQRLSDAGQAQQRVLQEAESAFQSGRTNWLELRARQEALSQVVLRYQQEAQTEAARREQRDADEFASSSARRRDGGE
;
A
#
# COMPACT_ATOMS: atom_id res chain seq x y z
N MET A 1 31.41 11.27 11.10
CA MET A 1 30.29 11.19 12.11
C MET A 1 29.01 10.68 11.46
N SER A 2 28.82 10.88 10.15
CA SER A 2 27.63 10.46 9.41
C SER A 2 27.42 8.95 9.31
N THR A 3 28.47 8.13 9.34
CA THR A 3 28.35 6.65 9.31
C THR A 3 27.52 6.09 10.49
N ARG A 4 27.84 6.52 11.72
CA ARG A 4 27.06 6.15 12.93
C ARG A 4 25.62 6.67 12.93
N ARG A 5 25.29 7.68 12.12
CA ARG A 5 23.92 8.18 11.97
C ARG A 5 23.14 7.34 10.95
N ALA A 6 23.75 7.03 9.81
CA ALA A 6 23.17 6.12 8.82
C ALA A 6 22.86 4.74 9.43
N ASP A 7 23.79 4.16 10.19
CA ASP A 7 23.62 2.84 10.79
C ASP A 7 22.50 2.79 11.84
N ARG A 8 22.26 3.89 12.56
CA ARG A 8 21.15 4.00 13.52
C ARG A 8 19.79 4.15 12.85
N LEU A 9 19.74 4.65 11.62
CA LEU A 9 18.49 4.86 10.88
C LEU A 9 18.07 3.66 10.01
N LYS A 10 19.02 2.78 9.63
CA LYS A 10 18.74 1.52 8.94
C LYS A 10 17.62 0.67 9.57
N PRO A 11 17.61 0.38 10.89
CA PRO A 11 16.53 -0.42 11.49
C PRO A 11 15.17 0.28 11.42
N VAL A 12 15.14 1.60 11.56
CA VAL A 12 13.91 2.41 11.45
C VAL A 12 13.38 2.42 10.02
N GLN A 13 14.26 2.54 9.03
CA GLN A 13 13.94 2.44 7.61
C GLN A 13 13.37 1.06 7.27
N LEU A 14 13.99 -0.01 7.76
CA LEU A 14 13.52 -1.37 7.55
C LEU A 14 12.13 -1.59 8.16
N GLN A 15 11.90 -1.09 9.38
CA GLN A 15 10.59 -1.17 10.01
C GLN A 15 9.53 -0.41 9.22
N ALA A 16 9.86 0.79 8.72
CA ALA A 16 8.94 1.58 7.88
C ALA A 16 8.59 0.85 6.57
N ALA A 17 9.57 0.17 5.95
CA ALA A 17 9.34 -0.67 4.78
C ALA A 17 8.38 -1.83 5.07
N ARG A 18 8.62 -2.57 6.16
CA ARG A 18 7.73 -3.67 6.58
C ARG A 18 6.31 -3.20 6.88
N ASN A 19 6.15 -2.04 7.51
CA ASN A 19 4.84 -1.47 7.80
C ASN A 19 4.10 -1.08 6.50
N ALA A 20 4.80 -0.45 5.55
CA ALA A 20 4.20 -0.08 4.26
C ALA A 20 3.81 -1.32 3.43
N GLU A 21 4.62 -2.38 3.46
CA GLU A 21 4.31 -3.65 2.82
C GLU A 21 3.11 -4.36 3.46
N ALA A 22 3.06 -4.43 4.79
CA ALA A 22 1.91 -4.97 5.51
C ALA A 22 0.62 -4.21 5.19
N ALA A 23 0.69 -2.87 5.12
CA ALA A 23 -0.45 -2.04 4.73
C ALA A 23 -0.88 -2.26 3.27
N ALA A 24 0.07 -2.54 2.36
CA ALA A 24 -0.24 -2.87 0.97
C ALA A 24 -1.00 -4.21 0.86
N ILE A 25 -0.59 -5.23 1.63
CA ILE A 25 -1.28 -6.52 1.70
C ILE A 25 -2.70 -6.33 2.23
N GLN A 26 -2.87 -5.57 3.31
CA GLN A 26 -4.20 -5.27 3.87
C GLN A 26 -5.08 -4.52 2.85
N LEU A 27 -4.51 -3.56 2.12
CA LEU A 27 -5.23 -2.83 1.08
C LEU A 27 -5.70 -3.74 -0.06
N ALA A 28 -4.91 -4.74 -0.44
CA ALA A 28 -5.31 -5.74 -1.44
C ALA A 28 -6.50 -6.58 -0.97
N GLU A 29 -6.53 -7.00 0.31
CA GLU A 29 -7.68 -7.71 0.88
C GLU A 29 -8.93 -6.83 0.93
N LEU A 30 -8.79 -5.55 1.33
CA LEU A 30 -9.90 -4.60 1.29
C LEU A 30 -10.43 -4.39 -0.14
N SER A 31 -9.54 -4.32 -1.14
CA SER A 31 -9.94 -4.22 -2.54
C SER A 31 -10.75 -5.43 -2.99
N ARG A 32 -10.36 -6.65 -2.58
CA ARG A 32 -11.11 -7.88 -2.87
C ARG A 32 -12.49 -7.87 -2.18
N ALA A 33 -12.56 -7.35 -0.95
CA ALA A 33 -13.83 -7.22 -0.25
C ALA A 33 -14.80 -6.27 -0.96
N VAL A 34 -14.30 -5.13 -1.45
CA VAL A 34 -15.10 -4.20 -2.28
C VAL A 34 -15.59 -4.90 -3.55
N GLU A 35 -14.72 -5.58 -4.28
CA GLU A 35 -15.10 -6.26 -5.52
C GLU A 35 -16.15 -7.36 -5.28
N ALA A 36 -15.93 -8.20 -4.26
CA ALA A 36 -16.90 -9.22 -3.87
C ALA A 36 -18.25 -8.62 -3.44
N ALA A 37 -18.25 -7.45 -2.80
CA ALA A 37 -19.48 -6.75 -2.44
C ALA A 37 -20.19 -6.17 -3.67
N ARG A 38 -19.45 -5.66 -4.66
CA ARG A 38 -19.98 -5.15 -5.94
C ARG A 38 -20.60 -6.26 -6.78
N VAL A 39 -19.89 -7.38 -6.95
CA VAL A 39 -20.38 -8.54 -7.71
C VAL A 39 -21.69 -9.07 -7.12
N ARG A 40 -21.76 -9.26 -5.80
CA ARG A 40 -23.01 -9.70 -5.15
C ARG A 40 -24.16 -8.71 -5.34
N LEU A 41 -23.86 -7.40 -5.31
CA LEU A 41 -24.87 -6.38 -5.56
C LEU A 41 -25.35 -6.38 -7.02
N SER A 42 -24.44 -6.57 -7.99
CA SER A 42 -24.84 -6.68 -9.40
C SER A 42 -25.68 -7.93 -9.63
N GLU A 43 -25.30 -9.08 -9.08
CA GLU A 43 -26.10 -10.31 -9.16
C GLU A 43 -27.53 -10.06 -8.67
N LEU A 44 -27.70 -9.46 -7.49
CA LEU A 44 -29.04 -9.15 -6.95
C LEU A 44 -29.85 -8.23 -7.88
N ARG A 45 -29.22 -7.24 -8.51
CA ARG A 45 -29.86 -6.32 -9.47
C ARG A 45 -30.21 -7.01 -10.79
N ASP A 46 -29.35 -7.90 -11.27
CA ASP A 46 -29.58 -8.66 -12.49
C ASP A 46 -30.78 -9.60 -12.29
N TRP A 47 -30.87 -10.25 -11.12
CA TRP A 47 -32.05 -11.03 -10.73
C TRP A 47 -33.33 -10.18 -10.69
N GLU A 48 -33.29 -8.96 -10.16
CA GLU A 48 -34.45 -8.04 -10.18
C GLU A 48 -34.87 -7.69 -11.62
N GLN A 49 -33.91 -7.42 -12.51
CA GLN A 49 -34.17 -7.03 -13.90
C GLN A 49 -34.69 -8.18 -14.76
N GLU A 50 -34.04 -9.34 -14.72
CA GLU A 50 -34.47 -10.54 -15.44
C GLU A 50 -35.91 -10.89 -15.06
N TYR A 51 -36.25 -10.70 -13.79
CA TYR A 51 -37.59 -10.97 -13.33
C TYR A 51 -38.58 -9.92 -13.81
N ALA A 52 -38.28 -8.63 -13.68
CA ALA A 52 -39.15 -7.56 -14.18
C ALA A 52 -39.53 -7.78 -15.65
N GLN A 53 -38.58 -8.31 -16.45
CA GLN A 53 -38.82 -8.71 -17.84
C GLN A 53 -39.81 -9.89 -17.95
N ARG A 54 -39.60 -11.00 -17.22
CA ARG A 54 -40.51 -12.17 -17.24
C ARG A 54 -41.95 -11.81 -16.85
N MET A 55 -42.13 -10.84 -15.94
CA MET A 55 -43.46 -10.33 -15.57
C MET A 55 -44.14 -9.59 -16.73
N GLN A 56 -43.41 -8.76 -17.47
CA GLN A 56 -43.94 -8.04 -18.64
C GLN A 56 -44.36 -9.00 -19.76
N GLU A 57 -43.68 -10.13 -19.89
CA GLU A 57 -43.96 -11.18 -20.89
C GLU A 57 -45.21 -12.01 -20.56
N GLY A 58 -45.85 -11.81 -19.39
CA GLY A 58 -47.17 -12.38 -19.07
C GLY A 58 -47.18 -13.89 -18.82
N THR A 59 -46.03 -14.50 -18.53
CA THR A 59 -45.85 -15.95 -18.42
C THR A 59 -46.22 -16.54 -17.04
N MET A 60 -46.89 -15.78 -16.17
CA MET A 60 -47.05 -16.12 -14.74
C MET A 60 -48.51 -16.36 -14.27
N ASN A 61 -48.71 -17.34 -13.39
CA ASN A 61 -50.02 -17.69 -12.82
C ASN A 61 -50.33 -16.90 -11.52
N MET A 62 -51.61 -16.78 -11.15
CA MET A 62 -52.10 -15.91 -10.06
C MET A 62 -51.59 -16.30 -8.66
N GLY A 63 -51.39 -17.59 -8.39
CA GLY A 63 -50.80 -18.08 -7.13
C GLY A 63 -49.32 -17.72 -7.01
N ASP A 64 -48.59 -17.79 -8.12
CA ASP A 64 -47.18 -17.43 -8.19
C ASP A 64 -46.97 -15.94 -7.91
N LEU A 65 -47.95 -15.07 -8.19
CA LEU A 65 -47.86 -13.63 -7.98
C LEU A 65 -47.74 -13.21 -6.50
N LEU A 66 -48.30 -13.97 -5.56
CA LEU A 66 -48.34 -13.59 -4.15
C LEU A 66 -47.06 -13.98 -3.42
N ASP A 67 -46.60 -15.23 -3.63
CA ASP A 67 -45.27 -15.69 -3.20
C ASP A 67 -44.16 -14.85 -3.84
N TYR A 68 -44.37 -14.40 -5.08
CA TYR A 68 -43.48 -13.52 -5.80
C TYR A 68 -43.33 -12.13 -5.16
N ARG A 69 -44.43 -11.47 -4.77
CA ARG A 69 -44.33 -10.16 -4.09
C ARG A 69 -43.48 -10.23 -2.82
N LEU A 70 -43.61 -11.33 -2.07
CA LEU A 70 -42.80 -11.57 -0.88
C LEU A 70 -41.32 -11.82 -1.24
N PHE A 71 -41.06 -12.55 -2.32
CA PHE A 71 -39.71 -12.77 -2.81
C PHE A 71 -39.03 -11.47 -3.27
N LEU A 72 -39.70 -10.62 -4.05
CA LEU A 72 -39.17 -9.32 -4.45
C LEU A 72 -38.86 -8.43 -3.26
N GLN A 73 -39.75 -8.41 -2.27
CA GLN A 73 -39.52 -7.61 -1.07
C GLN A 73 -38.23 -8.08 -0.39
N ARG A 74 -38.03 -9.39 -0.24
CA ARG A 74 -36.80 -9.95 0.33
C ARG A 74 -35.57 -9.66 -0.52
N LEU A 75 -35.70 -9.69 -1.85
CA LEU A 75 -34.60 -9.40 -2.78
C LEU A 75 -34.19 -7.92 -2.69
N SER A 76 -35.16 -7.02 -2.62
CA SER A 76 -34.93 -5.59 -2.43
C SER A 76 -34.30 -5.30 -1.07
N ASP A 77 -34.80 -5.93 0.00
CA ASP A 77 -34.23 -5.81 1.35
C ASP A 77 -32.77 -6.32 1.37
N ALA A 78 -32.51 -7.45 0.71
CA ALA A 78 -31.16 -7.99 0.54
C ALA A 78 -30.25 -7.05 -0.29
N GLY A 79 -30.77 -6.45 -1.36
CA GLY A 79 -30.07 -5.46 -2.17
C GLY A 79 -29.70 -4.22 -1.37
N GLN A 80 -30.62 -3.71 -0.55
CA GLN A 80 -30.34 -2.59 0.35
C GLN A 80 -29.30 -2.94 1.41
N ALA A 81 -29.38 -4.13 2.01
CA ALA A 81 -28.37 -4.61 2.95
C ALA A 81 -27.00 -4.74 2.27
N GLN A 82 -26.95 -5.32 1.07
CA GLN A 82 -25.72 -5.51 0.31
C GLN A 82 -25.11 -4.17 -0.15
N GLN A 83 -25.93 -3.17 -0.45
CA GLN A 83 -25.48 -1.81 -0.74
C GLN A 83 -24.79 -1.16 0.47
N ARG A 84 -25.27 -1.41 1.70
CA ARG A 84 -24.60 -0.94 2.92
C ARG A 84 -23.25 -1.64 3.12
N VAL A 85 -23.20 -2.95 2.92
CA VAL A 85 -21.95 -3.73 2.96
C VAL A 85 -20.93 -3.17 1.97
N LEU A 86 -21.35 -2.83 0.75
CA LEU A 86 -20.49 -2.21 -0.24
C LEU A 86 -19.95 -0.85 0.25
N GLN A 87 -20.81 0.01 0.77
CA GLN A 87 -20.40 1.33 1.29
C GLN A 87 -19.40 1.21 2.45
N GLU A 88 -19.61 0.26 3.36
CA GLU A 88 -18.69 -0.04 4.46
C GLU A 88 -17.34 -0.54 3.94
N ALA A 89 -17.34 -1.47 2.98
CA ALA A 89 -16.12 -1.98 2.36
C ALA A 89 -15.36 -0.87 1.62
N GLU A 90 -16.05 0.02 0.91
CA GLU A 90 -15.45 1.16 0.22
C GLU A 90 -14.84 2.16 1.20
N SER A 91 -15.54 2.48 2.30
CA SER A 91 -15.03 3.34 3.36
C SER A 91 -13.78 2.75 4.02
N ALA A 92 -13.78 1.44 4.31
CA ALA A 92 -12.62 0.73 4.82
C ALA A 92 -11.45 0.75 3.83
N PHE A 93 -11.71 0.52 2.54
CA PHE A 93 -10.71 0.62 1.48
C PHE A 93 -10.09 2.01 1.39
N GLN A 94 -10.89 3.08 1.41
CA GLN A 94 -10.35 4.45 1.37
C GLN A 94 -9.49 4.75 2.59
N SER A 95 -9.95 4.35 3.79
CA SER A 95 -9.18 4.50 5.03
C SER A 95 -7.85 3.73 4.97
N GLY A 96 -7.89 2.48 4.50
CA GLY A 96 -6.71 1.65 4.28
C GLY A 96 -5.75 2.25 3.25
N ARG A 97 -6.28 2.85 2.18
CA ARG A 97 -5.50 3.51 1.13
C ARG A 97 -4.76 4.73 1.67
N THR A 98 -5.44 5.58 2.44
CA THR A 98 -4.81 6.75 3.08
C THR A 98 -3.68 6.31 4.01
N ASN A 99 -3.92 5.32 4.88
CA ASN A 99 -2.88 4.78 5.77
C ASN A 99 -1.68 4.20 5.00
N TRP A 100 -1.93 3.44 3.92
CA TRP A 100 -0.86 2.92 3.07
C TRP A 100 -0.02 4.03 2.43
N LEU A 101 -0.66 5.08 1.91
CA LEU A 101 0.03 6.23 1.32
C LEU A 101 0.91 6.95 2.34
N GLU A 102 0.43 7.17 3.56
CA GLU A 102 1.20 7.79 4.64
C GLU A 102 2.43 6.96 5.03
N LEU A 103 2.23 5.65 5.21
CA LEU A 103 3.33 4.73 5.53
C LEU A 103 4.36 4.66 4.39
N ARG A 104 3.89 4.66 3.14
CA ARG A 104 4.76 4.65 1.96
C ARG A 104 5.58 5.93 1.85
N ALA A 105 4.94 7.09 2.04
CA ALA A 105 5.64 8.39 2.04
C ALA A 105 6.71 8.44 3.14
N ARG A 106 6.39 7.94 4.34
CA ARG A 106 7.36 7.85 5.45
C ARG A 106 8.53 6.93 5.12
N GLN A 107 8.27 5.77 4.54
CA GLN A 107 9.31 4.82 4.10
C GLN A 107 10.25 5.44 3.07
N GLU A 108 9.70 6.16 2.10
CA GLU A 108 10.46 6.83 1.05
C GLU A 108 11.33 7.96 1.63
N ALA A 109 10.75 8.82 2.48
CA ALA A 109 11.48 9.89 3.15
C ALA A 109 12.66 9.35 3.98
N LEU A 110 12.45 8.29 4.77
CA LEU A 110 13.52 7.65 5.53
C LEU A 110 14.61 7.07 4.61
N SER A 111 14.23 6.52 3.47
CA SER A 111 15.16 5.96 2.50
C SER A 111 16.06 7.03 1.88
N GLN A 112 15.49 8.18 1.53
CA GLN A 112 16.27 9.32 1.04
C GLN A 112 17.24 9.86 2.10
N VAL A 113 16.81 9.95 3.37
CA VAL A 113 17.67 10.41 4.48
C VAL A 113 18.83 9.44 4.72
N VAL A 114 18.56 8.13 4.72
CA VAL A 114 19.61 7.11 4.88
C VAL A 114 20.60 7.16 3.72
N LEU A 115 20.12 7.27 2.48
CA LEU A 115 20.96 7.39 1.29
C LEU A 115 21.89 8.62 1.37
N ARG A 116 21.35 9.78 1.76
CA ARG A 116 22.14 11.01 1.93
C ARG A 116 23.26 10.82 2.96
N TYR A 117 22.95 10.23 4.13
CA TYR A 117 23.99 9.99 5.14
C TYR A 117 25.05 8.98 4.72
N GLN A 118 24.68 7.99 3.89
CA GLN A 118 25.65 7.06 3.32
C GLN A 118 26.59 7.75 2.33
N GLN A 119 26.07 8.61 1.45
CA GLN A 119 26.87 9.39 0.50
C GLN A 119 27.80 10.37 1.20
N GLU A 120 27.33 11.07 2.24
CA GLU A 120 28.17 11.93 3.08
C GLU A 120 29.30 11.13 3.75
N ALA A 121 29.00 9.95 4.29
CA ALA A 121 29.99 9.10 4.93
C ALA A 121 31.04 8.56 3.96
N GLN A 122 30.65 8.18 2.74
CA GLN A 122 31.57 7.77 1.68
C GLN A 122 32.48 8.93 1.26
N THR A 123 31.92 10.14 1.11
CA THR A 123 32.71 11.33 0.79
C THR A 123 33.69 11.69 1.91
N GLU A 124 33.25 11.61 3.18
CA GLU A 124 34.13 11.80 4.35
C GLU A 124 35.27 10.77 4.38
N ALA A 125 34.99 9.51 4.03
CA ALA A 125 35.98 8.44 4.00
C ALA A 125 37.01 8.64 2.87
N ALA A 126 36.56 8.92 1.64
CA ALA A 126 37.44 9.18 0.51
C ALA A 126 38.39 10.37 0.75
N ARG A 127 37.88 11.45 1.38
CA ARG A 127 38.71 12.59 1.76
C ARG A 127 39.76 12.26 2.82
N ARG A 128 39.50 11.29 3.71
CA ARG A 128 40.47 10.83 4.70
C ARG A 128 41.54 9.97 4.05
N GLU A 129 41.13 8.99 3.25
CA GLU A 129 42.07 8.13 2.50
C GLU A 129 43.01 8.94 1.62
N GLN A 130 42.51 9.97 0.93
CA GLN A 130 43.34 10.87 0.14
C GLN A 130 44.38 11.61 1.00
N ARG A 131 43.98 12.15 2.15
CA ARG A 131 44.89 12.85 3.07
C ARG A 131 45.97 11.91 3.62
N ASP A 132 45.59 10.71 4.03
CA ASP A 132 46.51 9.72 4.57
C ASP A 132 47.53 9.27 3.50
N ALA A 133 47.09 9.12 2.25
CA ALA A 133 47.96 8.81 1.11
C ALA A 133 48.95 9.96 0.81
N ASP A 134 48.49 11.21 0.81
CA ASP A 134 49.35 12.38 0.60
C ASP A 134 50.39 12.54 1.73
N GLU A 135 50.01 12.27 2.99
CA GLU A 135 50.92 12.29 4.13
C GLU A 135 51.98 11.19 4.03
N PHE A 136 51.59 9.98 3.65
CA PHE A 136 52.53 8.88 3.41
C PHE A 136 53.50 9.19 2.25
N ALA A 137 53.01 9.76 1.15
CA ALA A 137 53.83 10.18 0.03
C ALA A 137 54.84 11.29 0.44
N SER A 138 54.39 12.28 1.20
CA SER A 138 55.26 13.36 1.67
C SER A 138 56.32 12.90 2.68
N SER A 139 55.97 11.98 3.59
CA SER A 139 56.91 11.44 4.58
C SER A 139 57.96 10.53 3.94
N SER A 140 57.57 9.73 2.95
CA SER A 140 58.50 8.87 2.19
C SER A 140 59.43 9.69 1.29
N ALA A 141 58.96 10.78 0.68
CA ALA A 141 59.80 11.72 -0.06
C ALA A 141 60.85 12.40 0.84
N ARG A 142 60.44 12.90 2.02
CA ARG A 142 61.39 13.52 3.00
C ARG A 142 62.46 12.55 3.50
N ARG A 143 62.13 11.26 3.64
CA ARG A 143 63.11 10.23 4.04
C ARG A 143 64.12 9.89 2.94
N ARG A 144 63.79 10.08 1.66
CA ARG A 144 64.75 9.92 0.56
C ARG A 144 65.70 11.10 0.42
N ASP A 145 65.22 12.31 0.70
CA ASP A 145 65.98 13.56 0.50
C ASP A 145 67.00 13.84 1.64
N GLY A 146 66.82 13.25 2.82
CA GLY A 146 67.74 13.38 3.96
C GLY A 146 68.83 12.32 4.06
N GLY A 147 69.12 11.59 2.98
CA GLY A 147 70.03 10.43 2.95
C GLY A 147 71.35 10.63 2.19
N GLU A 148 71.73 11.85 1.83
CA GLU A 148 73.04 12.19 1.24
C GLU A 148 74.06 12.67 2.28
#